data_AF-A0A7X6S7D7-F1
#
_entry.id   AF-A0A7X6S7D7-F1
#
_cell.length_a   1.000
_cell.length_b   1.000
_cell.length_c   1.000
_cell.angle_alpha   90.00
_cell.angle_beta   90.00
_cell.angle_gamma   90.00
#
_symmetry.space_group_name_H-M   'P 1'
#
loop_
_entity.id
_entity.type
_entity.pdbx_description
1 polymer ?
#
loop_
_entity_poly.entity_id
_entity_poly.type
_entity_poly.pdbx_seq_one_letter_code
_entity_poly.pdbx_strand_id
1 'polypeptide(L)'
;MKLLHLQLFWYEKHHTLLEMEDLPVLTPTQEQELKEWVKCRRKILSYEAHQQPWVKVNVDGFSSTLHLKPNGTLVEQDLFSEKKLQGLWKVNDGFLFIKVISGEFIVEYQIVGNTQQNIHCGIEYINGRLSTYSKFIQTK
;
A
#
# COMPACT_ATOMS: atom_id res chain seq x y z
N MET A 1 -5.51 -4.06 17.00
CA MET A 1 -5.96 -3.64 15.65
C MET A 1 -5.02 -2.53 15.19
N LYS A 2 -4.53 -2.55 13.95
CA LYS A 2 -3.55 -1.55 13.48
C LYS A 2 -4.27 -0.39 12.79
N LEU A 3 -3.82 0.85 13.05
CA LEU A 3 -4.43 2.07 12.50
C LEU A 3 -4.53 2.05 10.97
N LEU A 4 -3.51 1.49 10.28
CA LEU A 4 -3.54 1.30 8.83
C LEU A 4 -4.74 0.48 8.33
N HIS A 5 -5.18 -0.55 9.06
CA HIS A 5 -6.38 -1.30 8.66
C HIS A 5 -7.63 -0.43 8.73
N LEU A 6 -7.76 0.39 9.78
CA LEU A 6 -8.88 1.29 9.94
C LEU A 6 -8.88 2.36 8.84
N GLN A 7 -7.72 2.94 8.54
CA GLN A 7 -7.57 3.93 7.47
C GLN A 7 -7.99 3.39 6.10
N LEU A 8 -7.49 2.21 5.73
CA LEU A 8 -7.83 1.55 4.46
C LEU A 8 -9.31 1.15 4.39
N PHE A 9 -9.85 0.59 5.47
CA PHE A 9 -11.27 0.26 5.58
C PHE A 9 -12.15 1.50 5.40
N TRP A 10 -11.80 2.59 6.07
CA TRP A 10 -12.55 3.84 6.03
C TRP A 10 -12.60 4.39 4.60
N TYR A 11 -11.45 4.43 3.92
CA TYR A 11 -11.40 4.84 2.52
C TYR A 11 -12.23 3.93 1.60
N GLU A 12 -12.11 2.60 1.73
CA GLU A 12 -12.85 1.66 0.88
C GLU A 12 -14.37 1.73 1.08
N LYS A 13 -14.83 2.17 2.25
CA LYS A 13 -16.26 2.30 2.59
C LYS A 13 -16.85 3.66 2.27
N HIS A 14 -16.08 4.73 2.52
CA HIS A 14 -16.58 6.10 2.50
C HIS A 14 -15.94 6.97 1.41
N HIS A 15 -14.91 6.46 0.72
CA HIS A 15 -14.12 7.20 -0.25
C HIS A 15 -13.49 8.50 0.29
N THR A 16 -13.32 8.56 1.61
CA THR A 16 -12.63 9.65 2.31
C THR A 16 -11.34 9.11 2.88
N LEU A 17 -10.23 9.70 2.48
CA LEU A 17 -8.91 9.36 3.00
C LEU A 17 -8.61 10.28 4.19
N LEU A 18 -8.28 9.70 5.35
CA LEU A 18 -8.06 10.42 6.61
C LEU A 18 -6.68 10.13 7.16
N GLU A 19 -6.04 11.12 7.77
CA GLU A 19 -4.80 10.93 8.52
C GLU A 19 -5.05 10.03 9.74
N MET A 20 -3.97 9.46 10.29
CA MET A 20 -4.09 8.48 11.39
C MET A 20 -4.70 9.09 12.65
N GLU A 21 -4.39 10.35 12.91
CA GLU A 21 -4.93 11.17 14.00
C GLU A 21 -6.40 11.55 13.84
N ASP A 22 -6.90 11.58 12.59
CA ASP A 22 -8.27 11.98 12.26
C ASP A 22 -9.23 10.78 12.13
N LEU A 23 -8.73 9.56 12.36
CA LEU A 23 -9.55 8.35 12.28
C LEU A 23 -10.65 8.36 13.33
N PRO A 24 -11.92 8.11 12.93
CA PRO A 24 -13.04 8.19 13.85
C PRO A 24 -13.08 7.01 14.81
N VAL A 25 -13.71 7.24 15.96
CA VAL A 25 -14.16 6.15 16.83
C VAL A 25 -15.34 5.45 16.16
N LEU A 26 -15.22 4.14 15.95
CA LEU A 26 -16.23 3.36 15.27
C LEU A 26 -17.44 3.08 16.16
N THR A 27 -18.62 3.08 15.54
CA THR A 27 -19.82 2.49 16.16
C THR A 27 -19.70 0.95 16.23
N PRO A 28 -20.47 0.25 17.10
CA PRO A 28 -20.42 -1.21 17.19
C PRO A 28 -20.65 -1.93 15.84
N THR A 29 -21.53 -1.39 15.00
CA THR A 29 -21.78 -1.92 13.64
C THR A 29 -20.54 -1.77 12.75
N GLN A 30 -19.92 -0.58 12.73
CA GLN A 30 -18.71 -0.34 11.95
C GLN A 30 -17.52 -1.17 12.44
N GLU A 31 -17.40 -1.40 13.74
CA GLU A 31 -16.39 -2.31 14.28
C GLU A 31 -16.56 -3.74 13.76
N GLN A 32 -17.81 -4.21 13.67
CA GLN A 32 -18.09 -5.53 13.11
C GLN A 32 -17.75 -5.60 11.62
N GLU A 33 -18.10 -4.58 10.86
CA GLU A 33 -17.73 -4.49 9.44
C GLU A 33 -16.22 -4.46 9.23
N LEU A 34 -15.48 -3.71 10.06
CA LEU A 34 -14.03 -3.70 10.04
C LEU A 34 -13.45 -5.07 10.38
N LYS A 35 -14.01 -5.79 11.37
CA LYS A 35 -13.58 -7.16 11.67
C LYS A 35 -13.75 -8.09 10.48
N GLU A 36 -14.88 -8.03 9.78
CA GLU A 36 -15.09 -8.82 8.56
C GLU A 36 -14.12 -8.41 7.44
N TRP A 37 -13.89 -7.11 7.25
CA TRP A 37 -12.92 -6.60 6.28
C TRP A 37 -11.50 -7.11 6.55
N VAL A 38 -11.07 -7.11 7.82
CA VAL A 38 -9.74 -7.59 8.24
C VAL A 38 -9.58 -9.09 7.97
N LYS A 39 -10.64 -9.90 8.05
CA LYS A 39 -10.57 -11.34 7.68
C LYS A 39 -10.23 -11.55 6.20
N CYS A 40 -10.54 -10.56 5.34
CA CYS A 40 -10.17 -10.59 3.93
C CYS A 40 -8.74 -10.06 3.67
N ARG A 41 -7.98 -9.74 4.72
CA ARG A 41 -6.58 -9.28 4.62
C ARG A 41 -5.62 -10.36 5.07
N ARG A 42 -4.42 -10.34 4.50
CA ARG A 42 -3.36 -11.29 4.84
C ARG A 42 -2.04 -10.56 5.06
N LYS A 43 -1.17 -11.21 5.82
CA LYS A 43 0.23 -10.79 5.95
C LYS A 43 0.94 -11.03 4.61
N ILE A 44 1.71 -10.04 4.18
CA ILE A 44 2.71 -10.20 3.13
C ILE A 44 3.97 -10.76 3.78
N LEU A 45 4.58 -11.78 3.19
CA LEU A 45 5.83 -12.39 3.62
C LEU A 45 6.99 -11.75 2.85
N SER A 46 8.15 -11.63 3.48
CA SER A 46 9.31 -10.99 2.85
C SER A 46 9.72 -11.71 1.56
N TYR A 47 9.73 -13.05 1.58
CA TYR A 47 10.17 -13.82 0.42
C TYR A 47 9.23 -13.67 -0.78
N GLU A 48 7.91 -13.59 -0.57
CA GLU A 48 6.96 -13.47 -1.68
C GLU A 48 6.99 -12.06 -2.27
N ALA A 49 7.32 -11.04 -1.48
CA ALA A 49 7.35 -9.66 -1.96
C ALA A 49 8.33 -9.50 -3.14
N HIS A 50 9.51 -10.14 -3.07
CA HIS A 50 10.56 -10.01 -4.09
C HIS A 50 10.57 -11.15 -5.13
N GLN A 51 9.60 -12.05 -5.13
CA GLN A 51 9.55 -13.15 -6.10
C GLN A 51 9.12 -12.69 -7.49
N GLN A 52 8.24 -11.70 -7.53
CA GLN A 52 7.65 -11.20 -8.77
C GLN A 52 7.56 -9.67 -8.73
N PRO A 53 7.60 -9.01 -9.90
CA PRO A 53 7.24 -7.60 -10.00
C PRO A 53 5.81 -7.34 -9.50
N TRP A 54 5.58 -6.10 -9.08
CA TRP A 54 4.25 -5.62 -8.73
C TRP A 54 3.86 -4.50 -9.67
N VAL A 55 2.57 -4.32 -9.88
CA VAL A 55 1.98 -3.15 -10.54
C VAL A 55 1.24 -2.35 -9.48
N LYS A 56 1.54 -1.05 -9.40
CA LYS A 56 0.81 -0.06 -8.62
C LYS A 56 -0.12 0.71 -9.55
N VAL A 57 -1.34 0.99 -9.11
CA VAL A 57 -2.24 1.96 -9.72
C VAL A 57 -2.89 2.78 -8.61
N ASN A 58 -2.86 4.11 -8.70
CA ASN A 58 -3.57 4.99 -7.78
C ASN A 58 -4.90 5.51 -8.37
N VAL A 59 -5.68 6.21 -7.55
CA VAL A 59 -7.01 6.74 -7.92
C VAL A 59 -6.95 7.75 -9.06
N ASP A 60 -5.83 8.44 -9.22
CA ASP A 60 -5.59 9.44 -10.27
C ASP A 60 -5.10 8.80 -11.58
N GLY A 61 -4.95 7.47 -11.61
CA GLY A 61 -4.51 6.70 -12.79
C GLY A 61 -2.99 6.62 -12.97
N PHE A 62 -2.19 7.21 -12.07
CA PHE A 62 -0.75 6.99 -12.09
C PHE A 62 -0.46 5.53 -11.81
N SER A 63 0.39 4.95 -12.66
CA SER A 63 0.66 3.53 -12.62
C SER A 63 2.12 3.21 -12.93
N SER A 64 2.66 2.27 -12.17
CA SER A 64 4.08 1.95 -12.18
C SER A 64 4.30 0.46 -11.89
N THR A 65 5.43 -0.06 -12.33
CA THR A 65 5.96 -1.36 -11.92
C THR A 65 6.91 -1.18 -10.76
N LEU A 66 6.88 -2.13 -9.82
CA LEU A 66 7.78 -2.19 -8.67
C LEU A 66 8.59 -3.48 -8.73
N HIS A 67 9.91 -3.35 -8.81
CA HIS A 67 10.85 -4.46 -8.80
C HIS A 67 11.55 -4.51 -7.45
N LEU A 68 11.03 -5.34 -6.55
CA LEU A 68 11.56 -5.53 -5.20
C LEU A 68 12.70 -6.56 -5.24
N LYS A 69 13.91 -6.18 -4.81
CA LYS A 69 15.09 -7.08 -4.77
C LYS A 69 15.28 -7.69 -3.38
N PRO A 70 15.80 -8.93 -3.25
CA PRO A 70 15.98 -9.60 -1.96
C PRO A 70 16.82 -8.83 -0.92
N ASN A 71 17.69 -7.91 -1.37
CA ASN A 71 18.53 -7.08 -0.51
C ASN A 71 17.82 -5.84 0.06
N GLY A 72 16.50 -5.71 -0.12
CA GLY A 72 15.71 -4.58 0.39
C GLY A 72 15.74 -3.33 -0.50
N THR A 73 16.41 -3.36 -1.66
CA THR A 73 16.33 -2.28 -2.66
C THR A 73 15.18 -2.50 -3.63
N LEU A 74 14.68 -1.43 -4.25
CA LEU A 74 13.69 -1.54 -5.32
C LEU A 74 13.89 -0.51 -6.43
N VAL A 75 13.28 -0.82 -7.57
CA VAL A 75 13.09 0.12 -8.68
C VAL A 75 11.60 0.29 -8.92
N GLU A 76 11.12 1.53 -8.86
CA GLU A 76 9.79 1.90 -9.37
C GLU A 76 9.96 2.46 -10.78
N GLN A 77 9.22 1.92 -11.74
CA GLN A 77 9.26 2.37 -13.13
C GLN A 77 7.85 2.73 -13.59
N ASP A 78 7.67 3.94 -14.10
CA ASP A 78 6.40 4.38 -14.69
C ASP A 78 5.98 3.45 -15.83
N LEU A 79 4.69 3.11 -15.92
CA LEU A 79 4.21 2.16 -16.93
C LEU A 79 4.24 2.71 -18.36
N PHE A 80 4.19 4.03 -18.52
CA PHE A 80 4.03 4.69 -19.81
C PHE A 80 5.26 5.49 -20.24
N SER A 81 6.34 5.43 -19.47
CA SER A 81 7.59 6.12 -19.76
C SER A 81 8.81 5.36 -19.22
N GLU A 82 9.99 5.83 -19.60
CA GLU A 82 11.26 5.24 -19.12
C GLU A 82 11.70 5.78 -17.76
N LYS A 83 10.87 6.61 -17.11
CA LYS A 83 11.19 7.20 -15.81
C LYS A 83 11.29 6.11 -14.74
N LYS A 84 12.41 6.12 -14.01
CA LYS A 84 12.71 5.18 -12.93
C LYS A 84 13.10 5.92 -11.68
N LEU A 85 12.64 5.41 -10.55
CA LEU A 85 13.00 5.86 -9.23
C LEU A 85 13.58 4.69 -8.44
N GLN A 86 14.56 4.99 -7.60
CA GLN A 86 15.19 4.02 -6.72
C GLN A 86 14.59 4.14 -5.32
N GLY A 87 14.52 3.02 -4.62
CA GLY A 87 13.93 2.99 -3.30
C GLY A 87 14.38 1.82 -2.44
N LEU A 88 13.79 1.77 -1.25
CA LEU A 88 13.97 0.73 -0.26
C LEU A 88 12.63 0.13 0.11
N TRP A 89 12.62 -1.16 0.40
CA TRP A 89 11.44 -1.85 0.88
C TRP A 89 11.77 -2.75 2.05
N LYS A 90 10.74 -3.04 2.85
CA LYS A 90 10.79 -4.05 3.89
C LYS A 90 9.39 -4.56 4.18
N VAL A 91 9.31 -5.81 4.63
CA VAL A 91 8.10 -6.32 5.27
C VAL A 91 8.27 -6.18 6.78
N ASN A 92 7.34 -5.51 7.45
CA ASN A 92 7.29 -5.43 8.90
C ASN A 92 5.89 -5.79 9.39
N ASP A 93 5.79 -6.75 10.31
CA ASP A 93 4.53 -7.30 10.83
C ASP A 93 3.51 -7.71 9.75
N GLY A 94 3.98 -8.16 8.59
CA GLY A 94 3.13 -8.56 7.48
C GLY A 94 2.63 -7.42 6.59
N PHE A 95 3.08 -6.18 6.82
CA PHE A 95 2.85 -5.05 5.91
C PHE A 95 4.07 -4.83 5.05
N LEU A 96 3.87 -4.58 3.76
CA LEU A 96 4.94 -4.18 2.87
C LEU A 96 5.06 -2.66 2.92
N PHE A 97 6.23 -2.19 3.34
CA PHE A 97 6.61 -0.79 3.35
C PHE A 97 7.56 -0.53 2.20
N ILE A 98 7.31 0.52 1.44
CA ILE A 98 8.16 0.98 0.35
C ILE A 98 8.45 2.45 0.57
N LYS A 99 9.67 2.87 0.25
CA LYS A 99 10.11 4.26 0.23
C LYS A 99 10.88 4.52 -1.05
N VAL A 100 10.48 5.54 -1.81
CA VAL A 100 11.07 5.94 -3.09
C VAL A 100 11.48 7.40 -3.02
N ILE A 101 12.61 7.73 -3.63
CA ILE A 101 13.13 9.11 -3.65
C ILE A 101 13.00 9.65 -5.08
N SER A 102 12.30 10.78 -5.22
CA SER A 102 12.09 11.49 -6.49
C SER A 102 12.50 12.96 -6.33
N GLY A 103 13.77 13.26 -6.59
CA GLY A 103 14.33 14.59 -6.34
C GLY A 103 14.25 14.92 -4.85
N GLU A 104 13.51 15.97 -4.51
CA GLU A 104 13.28 16.40 -3.12
C GLU A 104 12.09 15.70 -2.44
N PHE A 105 11.33 14.90 -3.19
CA PHE A 105 10.16 14.19 -2.68
C PHE A 105 10.52 12.78 -2.20
N ILE A 106 10.02 12.44 -1.01
CA ILE A 106 10.01 11.09 -0.47
C ILE A 106 8.59 10.58 -0.59
N VAL A 107 8.40 9.51 -1.36
CA VAL A 107 7.12 8.83 -1.53
C VAL A 107 7.16 7.51 -0.77
N GLU A 108 6.18 7.27 0.09
CA GLU A 108 6.12 6.09 0.95
C GLU A 108 4.80 5.34 0.75
N TYR A 109 4.88 4.01 0.64
CA TYR A 109 3.71 3.14 0.55
C TYR A 109 3.61 2.23 1.76
N GLN A 110 2.41 2.10 2.29
CA GLN A 110 2.07 1.10 3.31
C GLN A 110 1.01 0.15 2.77
N ILE A 111 1.37 -1.11 2.55
CA ILE A 111 0.58 -2.05 1.74
C ILE A 111 0.14 -3.26 2.58
N VAL A 112 -1.13 -3.64 2.40
CA VAL A 112 -1.78 -4.78 3.04
C VAL A 112 -2.16 -5.83 1.99
N GLY A 113 -1.81 -7.09 2.26
CA GLY A 113 -2.17 -8.21 1.42
C GLY A 113 -3.69 -8.49 1.44
N ASN A 114 -4.19 -9.07 0.36
CA ASN A 114 -5.57 -9.52 0.22
C ASN A 114 -5.56 -11.04 0.11
N THR A 115 -6.46 -11.72 0.83
CA THR A 115 -6.53 -13.18 0.85
C THR A 115 -7.41 -13.77 -0.25
N GLN A 116 -8.32 -12.98 -0.82
CA GLN A 116 -9.33 -13.46 -1.77
C GLN A 116 -8.90 -13.26 -3.22
N GLN A 117 -8.14 -12.19 -3.47
CA GLN A 117 -7.71 -11.78 -4.81
C GLN A 117 -6.24 -11.33 -4.76
N ASN A 118 -5.56 -11.43 -5.89
CA ASN A 118 -4.23 -10.86 -6.11
C ASN A 118 -4.28 -9.34 -6.36
N ILE A 119 -5.14 -8.64 -5.60
CA ILE A 119 -5.32 -7.19 -5.64
C ILE A 119 -5.25 -6.69 -4.21
N HIS A 120 -4.10 -6.15 -3.88
CA HIS A 120 -3.74 -5.60 -2.58
C HIS A 120 -4.08 -4.11 -2.54
N CYS A 121 -4.07 -3.54 -1.35
CA CYS A 121 -4.34 -2.11 -1.16
C CYS A 121 -3.30 -1.49 -0.25
N GLY A 122 -3.07 -0.19 -0.44
CA GLY A 122 -2.15 0.57 0.38
C GLY A 122 -2.38 2.06 0.28
N ILE A 123 -1.78 2.76 1.22
CA ILE A 123 -1.81 4.22 1.29
C ILE A 123 -0.45 4.77 0.86
N GLU A 124 -0.48 5.85 0.08
CA GLU A 124 0.67 6.65 -0.31
C GLU A 124 0.79 7.89 0.58
N TYR A 125 2.01 8.15 1.01
CA TYR A 125 2.41 9.38 1.68
C TYR A 125 3.49 10.08 0.86
N ILE A 126 3.41 11.40 0.76
CA ILE A 126 4.44 12.23 0.13
C ILE A 126 4.98 13.18 1.19
N ASN A 127 6.29 13.10 1.46
CA ASN A 127 6.97 13.87 2.51
C ASN A 127 6.28 13.74 3.87
N GLY A 128 5.82 12.53 4.21
CA GLY A 128 5.12 12.22 5.45
C GLY A 128 3.67 12.68 5.53
N ARG A 129 3.12 13.27 4.46
CA ARG A 129 1.71 13.68 4.39
C ARG A 129 0.90 12.69 3.58
N LEU A 130 -0.30 12.37 4.04
CA LEU A 130 -1.23 11.52 3.33
C LEU A 130 -1.52 12.08 1.94
N SER A 131 -1.39 11.23 0.93
CA SER A 131 -1.55 11.64 -0.45
C SER A 131 -2.71 10.91 -1.13
N THR A 132 -2.62 9.59 -1.27
CA THR A 132 -3.62 8.86 -2.06
C THR A 132 -3.75 7.40 -1.66
N TYR A 133 -4.82 6.76 -2.15
CA TYR A 133 -5.03 5.32 -2.06
C TYR A 133 -4.54 4.65 -3.33
N SER A 134 -3.94 3.46 -3.19
CA SER A 134 -3.43 2.69 -4.32
C SER A 134 -3.83 1.22 -4.24
N LYS A 135 -4.02 0.62 -5.41
CA LYS A 135 -4.10 -0.83 -5.60
C LYS A 135 -2.75 -1.37 -6.06
N PHE A 136 -2.41 -2.56 -5.59
CA PHE A 136 -1.18 -3.24 -5.96
C PHE A 136 -1.47 -4.68 -6.40
N ILE A 137 -0.87 -5.11 -7.50
CA ILE A 137 -1.08 -6.43 -8.10
C ILE A 137 0.29 -7.08 -8.30
N GLN A 138 0.50 -8.28 -7.78
CA GLN A 138 1.73 -9.03 -8.10
C GLN A 138 1.59 -9.68 -9.48
N THR A 139 2.55 -9.50 -10.39
CA THR A 139 2.49 -10.12 -11.71
C THR A 139 2.84 -11.62 -11.64
N LYS A 140 2.40 -12.39 -12.65
CA LYS A 140 2.75 -13.82 -12.77
C LYS A 140 4.11 -14.03 -13.41
#